data_AF-M4MFP8-F1
#
_entry.id   AF-M4MFP8-F1
#
_cell.length_a   1.000
_cell.length_b   1.000
_cell.length_c   1.000
_cell.angle_alpha   90.00
_cell.angle_beta   90.00
_cell.angle_gamma   90.00
#
_symmetry.space_group_name_H-M   'P 1'
#
loop_
_entity.id
_entity.type
_entity.pdbx_description
1 polymer ?
#
loop_
_entity_poly.entity_id
_entity_poly.type
_entity_poly.pdbx_seq_one_letter_code
_entity_poly.pdbx_strand_id
1 'polypeptide(L)'
;KYMTLDEFVDFAKYADYWVYASPDWNEVYTNNFSNKRKLDSMKSVRSKNVFDTTGYGENAWFEQRMAEPEVVLGDFCSVVGMLSESDHDRVWLRNVFTEDKGSSPTCTNVNAPLEKNDVSC
;
A
#
# COMPACT_ATOMS: atom_id res chain seq x y z
N LYS A 1 10.73 -6.35 21.38
CA LYS A 1 9.39 -6.56 21.97
C LYS A 1 8.39 -6.05 20.96
N TYR A 2 7.42 -6.87 20.54
CA TYR A 2 6.36 -6.42 19.63
C TYR A 2 5.18 -5.89 20.45
N MET A 3 4.47 -4.91 19.89
CA MET A 3 3.25 -4.35 20.47
C MET A 3 2.09 -5.30 20.15
N THR A 4 1.23 -5.56 21.14
CA THR A 4 -0.03 -6.27 20.91
C THR A 4 -1.01 -5.35 20.17
N LEU A 5 -2.06 -5.92 19.56
CA LEU A 5 -3.08 -5.10 18.88
C LEU A 5 -3.76 -4.10 19.83
N ASP A 6 -4.02 -4.50 21.08
CA ASP A 6 -4.67 -3.62 22.05
C ASP A 6 -3.77 -2.44 22.43
N GLU A 7 -2.49 -2.71 22.70
CA GLU A 7 -1.49 -1.66 22.94
C GLU A 7 -1.37 -0.72 21.72
N PHE A 8 -1.44 -1.26 20.50
CA PHE A 8 -1.37 -0.48 19.27
C PHE A 8 -2.59 0.43 19.08
N VAL A 9 -3.79 -0.11 19.28
CA VAL A 9 -5.03 0.66 19.12
C VAL A 9 -5.09 1.76 20.17
N ASP A 10 -4.69 1.50 21.42
CA ASP A 10 -4.62 2.53 22.46
C ASP A 10 -3.59 3.61 22.13
N PHE A 11 -2.42 3.23 21.62
CA PHE A 11 -1.37 4.15 21.19
C PHE A 11 -1.81 5.03 20.00
N ALA A 12 -2.41 4.42 18.98
CA ALA A 12 -2.73 5.07 17.71
C ALA A 12 -4.16 5.61 17.62
N LYS A 13 -4.96 5.49 18.69
CA LYS A 13 -6.39 5.85 18.75
C LYS A 13 -6.74 7.19 18.11
N TYR A 14 -5.93 8.21 18.40
CA TYR A 14 -6.16 9.59 17.98
C TYR A 14 -5.34 10.01 16.77
N ALA A 15 -4.54 9.11 16.17
CA ALA A 15 -3.73 9.43 15.01
C ALA A 15 -4.60 9.85 13.83
N ASP A 16 -4.27 10.99 13.22
CA ASP A 16 -4.96 11.51 12.04
C ASP A 16 -4.66 10.68 10.79
N TYR A 17 -3.44 10.19 10.70
CA TYR A 17 -2.89 9.43 9.57
C TYR A 17 -2.24 8.16 10.09
N TRP A 18 -2.40 7.07 9.35
CA TRP A 18 -1.72 5.81 9.64
C TRP A 18 -0.98 5.33 8.39
N VAL A 19 0.35 5.22 8.47
CA VAL A 19 1.17 4.57 7.47
C VAL A 19 1.61 3.21 8.00
N TYR A 20 1.43 2.14 7.21
CA TYR A 20 1.87 0.79 7.59
C TYR A 20 2.63 0.10 6.45
N ALA A 21 3.53 -0.80 6.83
CA ALA A 21 4.38 -1.53 5.90
C ALA A 21 3.85 -2.97 5.71
N SER A 22 2.71 -3.14 5.05
CA SER A 22 2.23 -4.45 4.58
C SER A 22 1.47 -4.32 3.25
N PRO A 23 1.65 -5.30 2.33
CA PRO A 23 1.04 -5.30 1.00
C PRO A 23 -0.46 -5.58 1.00
N ASP A 24 -1.04 -5.99 2.13
CA ASP A 24 -2.44 -6.34 2.17
C ASP A 24 -3.20 -5.74 3.35
N TRP A 25 -3.98 -4.71 3.03
CA TRP A 25 -4.92 -4.11 3.96
C TRP A 25 -5.93 -5.14 4.47
N ASN A 26 -6.40 -6.06 3.62
CA ASN A 26 -7.36 -7.06 4.05
C ASN A 26 -6.74 -8.03 5.07
N GLU A 27 -5.47 -8.38 4.91
CA GLU A 27 -4.74 -9.18 5.88
C GLU A 27 -4.65 -8.49 7.26
N VAL A 28 -4.39 -7.19 7.26
CA VAL A 28 -4.28 -6.39 8.50
C VAL A 28 -5.65 -6.12 9.15
N TYR A 29 -6.64 -5.79 8.33
CA TYR A 29 -7.92 -5.24 8.78
C TYR A 29 -9.03 -6.29 8.88
N THR A 30 -9.11 -7.24 7.95
CA THR A 30 -10.25 -8.17 7.83
C THR A 30 -9.99 -9.60 8.26
N ASN A 31 -8.73 -10.04 8.38
CA ASN A 31 -8.39 -11.44 8.73
C ASN A 31 -8.98 -11.93 10.05
N ASN A 32 -9.31 -11.01 10.96
CA ASN A 32 -9.98 -11.35 12.21
C ASN A 32 -11.06 -10.30 12.48
N PHE A 33 -12.30 -10.74 12.60
CA PHE A 33 -13.45 -9.86 12.86
C PHE A 33 -13.24 -9.00 14.13
N SER A 34 -12.53 -9.53 15.14
CA SER A 34 -12.18 -8.77 16.33
C SER A 34 -11.14 -7.67 16.07
N ASN A 35 -10.21 -7.88 15.12
CA ASN A 35 -9.22 -6.87 14.73
C ASN A 35 -9.92 -5.70 14.03
N LYS A 36 -10.79 -6.01 13.07
CA LYS A 36 -11.60 -5.00 12.37
C LYS A 36 -12.29 -4.06 13.35
N ARG A 37 -13.03 -4.62 14.31
CA ARG A 37 -13.80 -3.83 15.29
C ARG A 37 -12.90 -2.93 16.16
N LYS A 38 -11.70 -3.39 16.50
CA LYS A 38 -10.74 -2.60 17.29
C LYS A 38 -10.13 -1.48 16.44
N LEU A 39 -9.71 -1.78 15.21
CA LEU A 39 -9.13 -0.81 14.27
C LEU A 39 -10.14 0.26 13.83
N ASP A 40 -11.43 -0.09 13.71
CA ASP A 40 -12.52 0.88 13.43
C ASP A 40 -12.67 1.98 14.47
N SER A 41 -12.12 1.80 15.68
CA SER A 41 -12.12 2.84 16.70
C SER A 41 -11.11 3.95 16.44
N MET A 42 -10.10 3.71 15.60
CA MET A 42 -9.03 4.66 15.31
C MET A 42 -9.54 5.80 14.42
N LYS A 43 -9.10 7.03 14.73
CA LYS A 43 -9.47 8.23 13.98
C LYS A 43 -9.05 8.13 12.50
N SER A 44 -7.82 7.69 12.21
CA SER A 44 -7.29 7.53 10.85
C SER A 44 -8.14 6.57 10.01
N VAL A 45 -8.53 5.42 10.57
CA VAL A 45 -9.37 4.42 9.89
C VAL A 45 -10.75 5.00 9.58
N ARG A 46 -11.40 5.63 10.56
CA ARG A 46 -12.71 6.28 10.36
C ARG A 46 -12.67 7.41 9.34
N SER A 47 -11.56 8.13 9.29
CA SER A 47 -11.36 9.25 8.37
C SER A 47 -10.83 8.80 7.00
N LYS A 48 -10.61 7.50 6.80
CA LYS A 48 -10.03 6.91 5.59
C LYS A 48 -8.64 7.45 5.23
N ASN A 49 -7.87 7.83 6.24
CA ASN A 49 -6.50 8.33 6.12
C ASN A 49 -5.51 7.22 6.50
N VAL A 50 -5.58 6.11 5.78
CA VAL A 50 -4.69 4.97 5.97
C VAL A 50 -3.93 4.72 4.68
N PHE A 51 -2.61 4.63 4.83
CA PHE A 51 -1.68 4.56 3.72
C PHE A 51 -0.77 3.35 3.88
N ASP A 52 -0.48 2.68 2.78
CA ASP A 52 0.58 1.68 2.73
C ASP A 52 1.78 2.19 1.95
N THR A 53 2.91 1.52 2.15
CA THR A 53 4.17 1.76 1.43
C THR A 53 4.36 0.81 0.25
N THR A 54 3.33 0.05 -0.10
CA THR A 54 3.42 -1.09 -1.00
C THR A 54 2.25 -1.00 -1.96
N GLY A 55 2.42 -0.24 -3.05
CA GLY A 55 1.47 -0.26 -4.16
C GLY A 55 1.54 -1.53 -5.01
N TYR A 56 1.84 -2.66 -4.37
CA TYR A 56 2.08 -3.97 -4.99
C TYR A 56 0.83 -4.83 -4.78
N GLY A 57 0.34 -5.43 -5.86
CA GLY A 57 -0.58 -6.56 -5.81
C GLY A 57 0.11 -7.83 -5.33
N GLU A 58 -0.49 -8.99 -5.63
CA GLU A 58 0.01 -10.30 -5.18
C GLU A 58 1.36 -10.71 -5.81
N ASN A 59 1.90 -9.92 -6.76
CA ASN A 59 3.08 -10.27 -7.57
C ASN A 59 4.33 -9.45 -7.21
N ALA A 60 4.68 -9.48 -5.91
CA ALA A 60 5.72 -8.68 -5.25
C ALA A 60 7.11 -8.59 -5.92
N TRP A 61 7.45 -9.50 -6.85
CA TRP A 61 8.74 -9.46 -7.56
C TRP A 61 8.82 -8.35 -8.63
N PHE A 62 7.75 -8.11 -9.40
CA PHE A 62 7.72 -7.06 -10.44
C PHE A 62 7.32 -5.69 -9.90
N GLU A 63 6.98 -5.69 -8.63
CA GLU A 63 6.38 -4.59 -7.91
C GLU A 63 7.31 -4.31 -6.72
N GLN A 64 8.60 -4.09 -6.96
CA GLN A 64 9.51 -3.51 -5.98
C GLN A 64 9.80 -2.09 -6.42
N ARG A 65 9.11 -1.11 -5.82
CA ARG A 65 9.49 0.30 -5.84
C ARG A 65 10.69 0.49 -4.91
N MET A 66 11.69 1.19 -5.41
CA MET A 66 12.79 1.71 -4.58
C MET A 66 12.33 2.99 -3.90
N ALA A 67 12.52 3.08 -2.58
CA ALA A 67 12.17 4.26 -1.80
C ALA A 67 13.23 5.35 -1.99
N GLU A 68 12.99 6.28 -2.89
CA GLU A 68 13.81 7.49 -3.00
C GLU A 68 13.41 8.46 -1.86
N PRO A 69 14.34 8.86 -0.97
CA PRO A 69 14.00 9.64 0.23
C PRO A 69 13.25 10.95 -0.05
N GLU A 70 13.55 11.62 -1.16
CA GLU A 70 12.87 12.84 -1.58
C GLU A 70 11.42 12.59 -1.99
N VAL A 71 11.15 11.49 -2.71
CA VAL A 71 9.80 11.07 -3.11
C VAL A 71 8.99 10.70 -1.88
N VAL A 72 9.56 9.93 -0.96
CA VAL A 72 8.89 9.57 0.30
C VAL A 72 8.54 10.81 1.13
N LEU A 73 9.46 11.79 1.19
CA LEU A 73 9.22 13.04 1.89
C LEU A 73 8.13 13.88 1.20
N GLY A 74 8.16 13.99 -0.12
CA GLY A 74 7.13 14.69 -0.91
C GLY A 74 5.75 14.07 -0.70
N ASP A 75 5.66 12.74 -0.77
CA ASP A 75 4.44 12.00 -0.50
C ASP A 75 3.92 12.26 0.91
N PHE A 76 4.79 12.22 1.91
CA PHE A 76 4.41 12.50 3.29
C PHE A 76 3.87 13.92 3.44
N CYS A 77 4.57 14.93 2.90
CA CYS A 77 4.14 16.33 2.92
C CYS A 77 2.80 16.54 2.20
N SER A 78 2.56 15.84 1.08
CA SER A 78 1.27 15.83 0.39
C SER A 78 0.15 15.25 1.28
N VAL A 79 0.39 14.09 1.90
CA VAL A 79 -0.60 13.41 2.77
C VAL A 79 -1.00 14.27 3.96
N VAL A 80 -0.05 14.94 4.60
CA VAL A 80 -0.32 15.80 5.77
C VAL A 80 -0.84 17.20 5.40
N GLY A 81 -1.03 17.50 4.10
CA GLY A 81 -1.55 18.78 3.63
C GLY A 81 -0.57 19.95 3.69
N MET A 82 0.74 19.66 3.67
CA MET A 82 1.80 20.68 3.60
C MET A 82 2.15 21.07 2.15
N LEU A 83 1.69 20.30 1.17
CA LEU A 83 1.79 20.60 -0.26
C LEU A 83 0.39 20.75 -0.87
N SER A 84 0.26 21.55 -1.92
CA SER A 84 -0.98 21.56 -2.70
C SER A 84 -1.02 20.34 -3.62
N GLU A 85 -2.23 19.89 -4.00
CA GLU A 85 -2.41 18.70 -4.86
C GLU A 85 -1.73 18.84 -6.23
N SER A 86 -1.45 20.06 -6.69
CA SER A 86 -0.74 20.32 -7.95
C SER A 86 0.78 20.28 -7.84
N ASP A 87 1.34 20.25 -6.63
CA ASP A 87 2.78 20.38 -6.42
C ASP A 87 3.50 19.03 -6.41
N HIS A 88 2.78 17.94 -6.17
CA HIS A 88 3.39 16.61 -6.00
C HIS A 88 2.39 15.49 -6.27
N ASP A 89 2.66 14.70 -7.30
CA ASP A 89 1.95 13.44 -7.54
C ASP A 89 2.51 12.37 -6.61
N ARG A 90 1.66 11.80 -5.75
CA ARG A 90 2.08 10.74 -4.83
C ARG A 90 2.39 9.45 -5.60
N VAL A 91 3.56 8.90 -5.37
CA VAL A 91 4.04 7.67 -6.05
C VAL A 91 4.33 6.53 -5.07
N TRP A 92 4.64 6.85 -3.81
CA TRP A 92 5.09 5.89 -2.82
C TRP A 92 3.99 5.48 -1.83
N LEU A 93 3.35 6.45 -1.18
CA LEU A 93 2.27 6.25 -0.22
C LEU A 93 0.94 6.13 -0.94
N ARG A 94 0.29 4.99 -0.75
CA ARG A 94 -1.01 4.69 -1.37
C ARG A 94 -2.12 4.70 -0.34
N ASN A 95 -3.21 5.40 -0.59
CA ASN A 95 -4.39 5.36 0.26
C ASN A 95 -5.18 4.05 0.02
N VAL A 96 -5.28 3.21 1.05
CA VAL A 96 -5.90 1.87 0.93
C VAL A 96 -7.41 1.89 0.66
N PHE A 97 -8.08 3.03 0.86
CA PHE A 97 -9.52 3.17 0.66
C PHE A 97 -9.89 3.80 -0.69
N THR A 98 -9.00 4.59 -1.28
CA THR A 98 -9.31 5.40 -2.47
C THR A 98 -8.45 5.03 -3.68
N GLU A 99 -7.34 4.32 -3.49
CA GLU A 99 -6.40 3.99 -4.55
C GLU A 99 -6.24 2.47 -4.68
N ASP A 100 -6.43 1.96 -5.90
CA ASP A 100 -6.32 0.54 -6.20
C ASP A 100 -4.87 0.03 -6.07
N LYS A 101 -4.73 -1.28 -5.84
CA LYS A 101 -3.39 -1.91 -5.90
C LYS A 101 -2.89 -1.80 -7.34
N GLY A 102 -1.57 -1.66 -7.50
CA GLY A 102 -0.97 -1.76 -8.83
C GLY A 102 -1.38 -3.07 -9.50
N SER A 103 -1.75 -3.00 -10.78
CA SER A 103 -1.98 -4.19 -11.60
C SER A 103 -0.68 -4.53 -12.34
N SER A 104 -0.33 -5.82 -12.41
CA SER A 104 0.76 -6.28 -13.26
C SER A 104 0.56 -5.77 -14.69
N PRO A 105 1.48 -5.00 -15.27
CA PRO A 105 1.37 -4.64 -16.68
C PRO A 105 1.40 -5.94 -17.49
N THR A 106 0.46 -6.11 -18.41
CA THR A 106 0.55 -7.18 -19.40
C THR A 106 1.84 -6.95 -20.18
N CYS A 107 2.86 -7.77 -19.95
CA CYS A 107 4.09 -7.73 -20.74
C CYS A 107 3.74 -8.06 -22.19
N THR A 108 3.46 -7.05 -23.01
CA THR A 108 3.39 -7.21 -24.46
C THR A 108 4.81 -7.44 -24.94
N ASN A 109 5.16 -8.72 -25.09
CA ASN A 109 6.47 -9.10 -25.54
C ASN A 109 6.65 -8.71 -27.01
N VAL A 110 7.28 -7.57 -27.26
CA VAL A 110 7.59 -7.09 -28.62
C VAL A 110 8.66 -7.92 -29.33
N ASN A 111 9.27 -8.91 -28.65
CA ASN A 111 10.33 -9.78 -29.16
C ASN A 111 10.17 -11.25 -28.73
N ALA A 112 8.97 -11.74 -28.42
CA ALA A 112 8.75 -13.17 -28.12
C ALA A 112 8.86 -13.96 -29.43
N PRO A 113 9.84 -14.85 -29.63
CA PRO A 113 9.74 -15.83 -30.70
C PRO A 113 8.75 -16.89 -30.23
N LEU A 114 7.53 -16.85 -30.73
CA LEU A 114 6.56 -17.95 -30.59
C LEU A 114 6.56 -18.77 -31.88
N GLU A 115 7.53 -19.67 -32.03
CA GLU A 115 7.29 -20.92 -32.77
C GLU A 115 7.80 -22.10 -31.95
N LYS A 116 6.88 -22.86 -31.37
CA LYS A 116 7.16 -24.24 -30.98
C LYS A 116 7.25 -25.04 -32.27
N ASN A 117 8.45 -25.38 -32.70
CA ASN A 117 8.61 -26.49 -33.63
C ASN A 117 8.39 -27.78 -32.83
N ASP A 118 7.32 -28.50 -33.15
CA ASP A 118 7.12 -29.88 -32.74
C ASP A 118 8.27 -30.72 -33.33
N VAL A 119 9.33 -30.91 -32.54
CA VAL A 119 10.35 -31.88 -32.86
C VAL A 119 9.90 -33.22 -32.27
N SER A 120 9.34 -34.06 -33.13
CA SER A 120 9.30 -35.50 -32.93
C SER A 120 10.75 -36.00 -32.83
N CYS A 121 11.09 -36.59 -31.68
CA CYS A 121 12.13 -37.62 -31.57
C CYS A 121 11.45 -38.98 -31.55
#